data_AF-A0A6B8QV10-F1
#
_entry.id   AF-A0A6B8QV10-F1
#
_cell.length_a   1.000
_cell.length_b   1.000
_cell.length_c   1.000
_cell.angle_alpha   90.00
_cell.angle_beta   90.00
_cell.angle_gamma   90.00
#
_symmetry.space_group_name_H-M   'P 1'
#
loop_
_entity.id
_entity.type
_entity.pdbx_description
1 polymer ?
#
loop_
_entity_poly.entity_id
_entity_poly.type
_entity_poly.pdbx_seq_one_letter_code
_entity_poly.pdbx_strand_id
1 'polypeptide(L)'
;MERSSAFFFVPAEEAETRGEAVELVLALYLEALAGASDALALEPYRDNPGDDPRLRFQTNGREGVGMYLINPEIGCPAREEVERFRDMCLATLQIPIRSGSPTQAPLAIGGEGQVHAFAANHKTRYPRFVLSVPDEAATLRPLLAAQISARMPEWFFAYLAPSRKHGTPPMVFEKGEPQLFIVKK
;
A
#
# COMPACT_ATOMS: atom_id res chain seq x y z
N MET A 1 17.89 0.41 -0.29
CA MET A 1 16.57 -0.23 -0.08
C MET A 1 15.51 0.75 -0.51
N GLU A 2 14.80 0.41 -1.58
CA GLU A 2 13.66 1.16 -2.08
C GLU A 2 12.57 1.15 -0.99
N ARG A 3 12.05 2.33 -0.65
CA ARG A 3 11.10 2.49 0.45
C ARG A 3 9.86 3.19 -0.08
N SER A 4 8.98 2.39 -0.67
CA SER A 4 7.63 2.84 -1.02
C SER A 4 6.86 3.20 0.24
N SER A 5 5.94 4.15 0.10
CA SER A 5 5.15 4.70 1.21
C SER A 5 3.73 4.99 0.75
N ALA A 6 2.80 5.03 1.68
CA ALA A 6 1.51 5.67 1.44
C ALA A 6 1.48 6.98 2.23
N PHE A 7 0.68 7.93 1.75
CA PHE A 7 0.28 9.08 2.52
C PHE A 7 -1.18 9.39 2.26
N PHE A 8 -1.87 9.85 3.29
CA PHE A 8 -3.31 10.03 3.24
C PHE A 8 -3.80 11.00 4.30
N PHE A 9 -4.98 11.55 4.05
CA PHE A 9 -5.57 12.64 4.83
C PHE A 9 -7.04 12.33 5.07
N VAL A 10 -7.31 11.41 6.00
CA VAL A 10 -8.68 10.93 6.27
C VAL A 10 -9.53 12.09 6.79
N PRO A 11 -10.64 12.47 6.14
CA PRO A 11 -11.54 13.49 6.64
C PRO A 11 -12.02 13.19 8.06
N ALA A 12 -12.16 14.21 8.90
CA ALA A 12 -12.64 14.04 10.27
C ALA A 12 -14.11 13.57 10.32
N GLU A 13 -14.89 13.75 9.25
CA GLU A 13 -16.23 13.16 9.14
C GLU A 13 -16.23 11.63 8.89
N GLU A 14 -15.13 11.07 8.39
CA GLU A 14 -14.99 9.63 8.12
C GLU A 14 -14.47 8.86 9.34
N ALA A 15 -13.84 9.56 10.29
CA ALA A 15 -13.29 8.98 11.52
C ALA A 15 -13.17 10.04 12.62
N GLU A 16 -13.77 9.80 13.78
CA GLU A 16 -13.71 10.72 14.92
C GLU A 16 -12.31 10.74 15.52
N THR A 17 -11.69 9.56 15.58
CA THR A 17 -10.37 9.38 16.16
C THR A 17 -9.33 8.95 15.14
N ARG A 18 -8.06 9.24 15.45
CA ARG A 18 -6.95 8.75 14.63
C ARG A 18 -6.88 7.23 14.58
N GLY A 19 -7.32 6.54 15.64
CA GLY A 19 -7.39 5.09 15.69
C GLY A 19 -8.42 4.55 14.69
N GLU A 20 -9.62 5.12 14.68
CA GLU A 20 -10.65 4.81 13.67
C GLU A 20 -10.16 5.10 12.26
N ALA A 21 -9.44 6.20 12.04
CA ALA A 21 -8.85 6.51 10.74
C ALA A 21 -7.84 5.43 10.29
N VAL A 22 -7.07 4.84 11.22
CA VAL A 22 -6.19 3.71 10.90
C VAL A 22 -7.00 2.47 10.52
N GLU A 23 -8.00 2.10 11.31
CA GLU A 23 -8.85 0.94 11.03
C GLU A 23 -9.56 1.06 9.68
N LEU A 24 -10.15 2.23 9.40
CA LEU A 24 -10.81 2.53 8.14
C LEU A 24 -9.86 2.34 6.95
N VAL A 25 -8.67 2.94 7.02
CA VAL A 25 -7.70 2.86 5.92
C VAL A 25 -7.21 1.44 5.69
N LEU A 26 -6.97 0.67 6.75
CA LEU A 26 -6.54 -0.73 6.62
C LEU A 26 -7.64 -1.61 6.04
N ALA A 27 -8.90 -1.40 6.44
CA ALA A 27 -10.05 -2.11 5.88
C ALA A 27 -10.22 -1.80 4.38
N LEU A 28 -10.24 -0.51 4.01
CA LEU A 28 -10.30 -0.07 2.62
C LEU A 28 -9.14 -0.60 1.78
N TYR A 29 -7.93 -0.63 2.34
CA TYR A 29 -6.77 -1.19 1.65
C TYR A 29 -6.93 -2.69 1.37
N LEU A 30 -7.49 -3.48 2.30
CA LEU A 30 -7.72 -4.91 2.07
C LEU A 30 -8.75 -5.15 0.95
N GLU A 31 -9.81 -4.35 0.90
CA GLU A 31 -10.81 -4.40 -0.17
C GLU A 31 -10.21 -3.98 -1.52
N ALA A 32 -9.44 -2.87 -1.53
CA ALA A 32 -8.72 -2.40 -2.71
C ALA A 32 -7.71 -3.43 -3.20
N LEU A 33 -6.98 -4.09 -2.30
CA LEU A 33 -6.01 -5.13 -2.63
C LEU A 33 -6.71 -6.37 -3.17
N ALA A 34 -7.85 -6.80 -2.60
CA ALA A 34 -8.62 -7.92 -3.14
C ALA A 34 -9.07 -7.64 -4.57
N GLY A 35 -9.68 -6.47 -4.81
CA GLY A 35 -10.12 -6.08 -6.15
C GLY A 35 -8.96 -5.86 -7.14
N ALA A 36 -7.79 -5.45 -6.66
CA ALA A 36 -6.58 -5.34 -7.48
C ALA A 36 -6.01 -6.72 -7.85
N SER A 37 -6.04 -7.67 -6.91
CA SER A 37 -5.63 -9.05 -7.13
C SER A 37 -6.51 -9.72 -8.17
N ASP A 38 -7.83 -9.59 -8.06
CA ASP A 38 -8.78 -10.13 -9.05
C ASP A 38 -8.52 -9.56 -10.45
N ALA A 39 -8.31 -8.25 -10.56
CA ALA A 39 -8.07 -7.58 -11.84
C ALA A 39 -6.75 -7.97 -12.51
N LEU A 40 -5.78 -8.46 -11.73
CA LEU A 40 -4.46 -8.89 -12.21
C LEU A 40 -4.31 -10.42 -12.21
N ALA A 41 -5.40 -11.16 -11.99
CA ALA A 41 -5.41 -12.62 -11.88
C ALA A 41 -4.38 -13.14 -10.86
N LEU A 42 -4.26 -12.47 -9.71
CA LEU A 42 -3.42 -12.87 -8.60
C LEU A 42 -4.27 -13.59 -7.55
N GLU A 43 -4.00 -14.87 -7.34
CA GLU A 43 -4.69 -15.64 -6.30
C GLU A 43 -4.12 -15.30 -4.91
N PRO A 44 -4.95 -14.95 -3.93
CA PRO A 44 -4.49 -14.80 -2.55
C PRO A 44 -4.10 -16.16 -1.95
N TYR A 45 -2.87 -16.28 -1.43
CA TYR A 45 -2.41 -17.49 -0.78
C TYR A 45 -3.22 -17.81 0.49
N ARG A 46 -3.47 -19.10 0.72
CA ARG A 46 -4.10 -19.66 1.92
C ARG A 46 -3.37 -20.93 2.32
N ASP A 47 -3.17 -21.14 3.62
CA ASP A 47 -2.63 -22.40 4.12
C ASP A 47 -3.63 -23.56 3.90
N ASN A 48 -4.93 -23.30 4.10
CA ASN A 48 -6.00 -24.28 3.90
C ASN A 48 -7.20 -23.73 3.12
N PRO A 49 -7.98 -24.61 2.43
CA PRO A 49 -9.26 -24.25 1.81
C PRO A 49 -10.29 -23.81 2.85
N GLY A 50 -10.34 -22.51 3.13
CA GLY A 50 -11.23 -21.92 4.14
C GLY A 50 -10.57 -20.81 4.95
N ASP A 51 -9.25 -20.74 4.95
CA ASP A 51 -8.52 -19.68 5.66
C ASP A 51 -8.79 -18.32 5.00
N ASP A 52 -8.82 -17.28 5.84
CA ASP A 52 -8.82 -15.89 5.38
C ASP A 52 -7.41 -15.57 4.86
N PRO A 53 -7.25 -15.26 3.56
CA PRO A 53 -5.94 -14.91 3.00
C PRO A 53 -5.41 -13.56 3.52
N ARG A 54 -6.25 -12.78 4.21
CA ARG A 54 -5.91 -11.45 4.73
C ARG A 54 -5.02 -11.59 5.96
N LEU A 55 -3.83 -11.04 5.86
CA LEU A 55 -2.91 -10.87 6.96
C LEU A 55 -3.31 -9.65 7.76
N ARG A 56 -3.29 -9.78 9.09
CA ARG A 56 -3.29 -8.66 10.04
C ARG A 56 -2.21 -8.88 11.07
N PHE A 57 -1.37 -7.88 11.30
CA PHE A 57 -0.22 -8.00 12.18
C PHE A 57 0.15 -6.68 12.84
N GLN A 58 0.83 -6.78 13.98
CA GLN A 58 1.48 -5.64 14.62
C GLN A 58 2.98 -5.89 14.75
N THR A 59 3.79 -4.94 14.29
CA THR A 59 5.25 -5.06 14.35
C THR A 59 5.90 -3.70 14.44
N ASN A 60 6.90 -3.55 15.32
CA ASN A 60 7.71 -2.32 15.44
C ASN A 60 6.86 -1.04 15.63
N GLY A 61 5.81 -1.10 16.45
CA GLY A 61 4.89 0.03 16.70
C GLY A 61 4.03 0.41 15.49
N ARG A 62 3.75 -0.56 14.62
CA ARG A 62 2.90 -0.41 13.45
C ARG A 62 1.83 -1.47 13.45
N GLU A 63 0.69 -1.10 12.93
CA GLU A 63 -0.36 -2.01 12.55
C GLU A 63 -0.34 -2.18 11.04
N GLY A 64 -0.50 -3.39 10.56
CA GLY A 64 -0.43 -3.68 9.14
C GLY A 64 -1.38 -4.77 8.71
N VAL A 65 -1.74 -4.67 7.44
CA VAL A 65 -2.59 -5.63 6.75
C VAL A 65 -2.05 -5.92 5.35
N GLY A 66 -2.43 -7.05 4.76
CA GLY A 66 -2.07 -7.36 3.39
C GLY A 66 -2.37 -8.79 2.99
N MET A 67 -1.81 -9.22 1.86
CA MET A 67 -1.98 -10.58 1.34
C MET A 67 -0.70 -11.05 0.65
N TYR A 68 -0.40 -12.35 0.77
CA TYR A 68 0.51 -13.03 -0.15
C TYR A 68 -0.26 -13.37 -1.42
N LEU A 69 0.39 -13.19 -2.57
CA LEU A 69 -0.22 -13.27 -3.89
C LEU A 69 0.51 -14.31 -4.75
N ILE A 70 -0.25 -15.08 -5.51
CA ILE A 70 0.23 -16.19 -6.34
C ILE A 70 -0.25 -15.98 -7.77
N ASN A 71 0.68 -16.04 -8.70
CA ASN A 71 0.45 -16.26 -10.11
C ASN A 71 1.82 -16.57 -10.75
N PRO A 72 2.19 -17.87 -10.87
CA PRO A 72 3.50 -18.25 -11.37
C PRO A 72 3.75 -17.78 -12.81
N GLU A 73 2.70 -17.62 -13.63
CA GLU A 73 2.82 -17.19 -15.03
C GLU A 73 3.35 -15.76 -15.18
N ILE A 74 3.18 -14.91 -14.15
CA ILE A 74 3.66 -13.53 -14.12
C ILE A 74 4.75 -13.31 -13.07
N GLY A 75 5.36 -14.40 -12.58
CA GLY A 75 6.52 -14.37 -11.67
C GLY A 75 6.18 -14.25 -10.19
N CYS A 76 4.93 -14.49 -9.78
CA CYS A 76 4.53 -14.59 -8.38
C CYS A 76 4.42 -16.08 -7.98
N PRO A 77 5.47 -16.68 -7.39
CA PRO A 77 5.52 -18.12 -7.17
C PRO A 77 4.49 -18.57 -6.13
N ALA A 78 4.04 -19.82 -6.27
CA ALA A 78 3.29 -20.53 -5.26
C ALA A 78 4.16 -20.82 -4.04
N ARG A 79 3.51 -21.18 -2.92
CA ARG A 79 4.19 -21.42 -1.65
C ARG A 79 5.21 -22.56 -1.75
N GLU A 80 4.93 -23.59 -2.53
CA GLU A 80 5.72 -24.80 -2.70
C GLU A 80 6.98 -24.56 -3.54
N GLU A 81 7.00 -23.48 -4.31
CA GLU A 81 8.08 -23.13 -5.22
C GLU A 81 9.17 -22.30 -4.54
N VAL A 82 8.98 -21.90 -3.27
CA VAL A 82 9.90 -21.04 -2.53
C VAL A 82 10.34 -21.63 -1.18
N GLU A 83 11.60 -21.38 -0.82
CA GLU A 83 12.12 -21.75 0.51
C GLU A 83 11.52 -20.89 1.62
N ARG A 84 11.27 -19.60 1.36
CA ARG A 84 10.88 -18.62 2.38
C ARG A 84 9.68 -17.81 1.88
N PHE A 85 8.74 -17.55 2.78
CA PHE A 85 7.56 -16.69 2.50
C PHE A 85 7.88 -15.33 1.88
N ARG A 86 9.03 -14.74 2.26
CA ARG A 86 9.45 -13.44 1.72
C ARG A 86 9.76 -13.45 0.22
N ASP A 87 9.96 -14.64 -0.34
CA ASP A 87 10.28 -14.84 -1.76
C ASP A 87 8.97 -15.01 -2.58
N MET A 88 7.79 -15.07 -1.93
CA MET A 88 6.49 -14.91 -2.58
C MET A 88 6.19 -13.43 -2.85
N CYS A 89 5.22 -13.17 -3.73
CA CYS A 89 4.66 -11.83 -3.85
C CYS A 89 3.85 -11.47 -2.61
N LEU A 90 4.07 -10.26 -2.08
CA LEU A 90 3.42 -9.75 -0.88
C LEU A 90 3.09 -8.26 -1.07
N ALA A 91 1.83 -7.92 -0.81
CA ALA A 91 1.38 -6.53 -0.78
C ALA A 91 0.86 -6.19 0.63
N THR A 92 1.46 -5.22 1.31
CA THR A 92 1.02 -4.77 2.64
C THR A 92 0.98 -3.26 2.78
N LEU A 93 0.06 -2.78 3.62
CA LEU A 93 0.06 -1.44 4.16
C LEU A 93 0.35 -1.51 5.66
N GLN A 94 1.28 -0.68 6.15
CA GLN A 94 1.66 -0.65 7.57
C GLN A 94 1.66 0.78 8.10
N ILE A 95 0.79 1.07 9.06
CA ILE A 95 0.57 2.40 9.61
C ILE A 95 1.15 2.49 11.04
N PRO A 96 1.91 3.54 11.39
CA PRO A 96 2.39 3.73 12.76
C PRO A 96 1.25 3.92 13.77
N ILE A 97 1.28 3.18 14.88
CA ILE A 97 0.31 3.28 15.98
C ILE A 97 0.68 4.49 16.83
N ARG A 98 -0.01 5.62 16.64
CA ARG A 98 0.23 6.86 17.38
C ARG A 98 -1.06 7.64 17.54
N SER A 99 -1.20 8.28 18.70
CA SER A 99 -2.18 9.35 18.89
C SER A 99 -1.76 10.61 18.12
N GLY A 100 -2.75 11.39 17.72
CA GLY A 100 -2.58 12.67 17.05
C GLY A 100 -3.94 13.32 16.89
N SER A 101 -3.99 14.64 17.06
CA SER A 101 -5.20 15.40 16.82
C SER A 101 -5.38 15.62 15.30
N PRO A 102 -6.62 15.81 14.84
CA PRO A 102 -6.89 16.29 13.49
C PRO A 102 -6.10 17.58 13.19
N THR A 103 -5.78 17.77 11.92
CA THR A 103 -5.09 18.96 11.40
C THR A 103 -5.84 19.50 10.19
N GLN A 104 -5.55 20.72 9.77
CA GLN A 104 -6.11 21.26 8.52
C GLN A 104 -5.64 20.43 7.31
N ALA A 105 -6.56 20.16 6.38
CA ALA A 105 -6.23 19.55 5.09
C ALA A 105 -5.21 20.41 4.31
N PRO A 106 -4.21 19.81 3.65
CA PRO A 106 -3.36 20.55 2.73
C PRO A 106 -4.16 21.18 1.58
N LEU A 107 -3.84 22.42 1.20
CA LEU A 107 -4.47 23.10 0.06
C LEU A 107 -4.35 22.30 -1.25
N ALA A 108 -3.26 21.54 -1.39
CA ALA A 108 -3.00 20.70 -2.55
C ALA A 108 -4.02 19.56 -2.76
N ILE A 109 -4.82 19.22 -1.74
CA ILE A 109 -5.86 18.17 -1.83
C ILE A 109 -7.27 18.73 -1.60
N GLY A 110 -7.48 20.02 -1.86
CA GLY A 110 -8.79 20.66 -1.71
C GLY A 110 -8.97 21.49 -0.43
N GLY A 111 -7.99 21.49 0.50
CA GLY A 111 -7.76 22.54 1.51
C GLY A 111 -8.84 22.81 2.58
N GLU A 112 -10.05 22.32 2.40
CA GLU A 112 -11.19 22.57 3.28
C GLU A 112 -11.38 21.38 4.25
N GLY A 113 -11.66 21.69 5.52
CA GLY A 113 -11.93 20.67 6.54
C GLY A 113 -10.74 20.21 7.40
N GLN A 114 -11.08 19.50 8.47
CA GLN A 114 -10.12 18.84 9.37
C GLN A 114 -9.89 17.40 8.90
N VAL A 115 -8.64 16.94 9.01
CA VAL A 115 -8.22 15.59 8.60
C VAL A 115 -7.30 14.95 9.62
N HIS A 116 -7.35 13.62 9.71
CA HIS A 116 -6.30 12.82 10.32
C HIS A 116 -5.18 12.60 9.29
N ALA A 117 -4.11 13.39 9.40
CA ALA A 117 -3.02 13.35 8.43
C ALA A 117 -2.00 12.21 8.71
N PHE A 118 -1.59 11.52 7.66
CA PHE A 118 -0.55 10.49 7.67
C PHE A 118 0.46 10.78 6.57
N ALA A 119 1.41 11.67 6.86
CA ALA A 119 2.39 12.13 5.88
C ALA A 119 3.50 11.10 5.61
N ALA A 120 3.96 11.06 4.36
CA ALA A 120 5.23 10.43 3.99
C ALA A 120 6.38 11.34 4.40
N ASN A 121 7.27 10.87 5.28
CA ASN A 121 8.47 11.60 5.67
C ASN A 121 9.68 10.66 5.69
N HIS A 122 10.89 11.22 5.65
CA HIS A 122 12.14 10.46 5.65
C HIS A 122 12.49 9.84 7.03
N LYS A 123 11.68 10.09 8.07
CA LYS A 123 11.89 9.52 9.42
C LYS A 123 11.28 8.12 9.49
N THR A 124 11.51 7.36 10.56
CA THR A 124 11.00 5.97 10.69
C THR A 124 9.46 5.85 10.84
N ARG A 125 8.70 6.94 10.64
CA ARG A 125 7.34 7.13 11.15
C ARG A 125 6.29 7.44 10.06
N TYR A 126 6.50 7.01 8.82
CA TYR A 126 5.53 7.13 7.71
C TYR A 126 4.77 5.82 7.47
N PRO A 127 3.57 5.83 6.86
CA PRO A 127 2.90 4.62 6.40
C PRO A 127 3.70 3.89 5.33
N ARG A 128 4.01 2.61 5.55
CA ARG A 128 4.78 1.82 4.58
C ARG A 128 3.82 1.12 3.63
N PHE A 129 4.01 1.36 2.34
CA PHE A 129 3.31 0.67 1.27
C PHE A 129 4.30 -0.31 0.66
N VAL A 130 4.20 -1.58 1.01
CA VAL A 130 5.21 -2.59 0.69
C VAL A 130 4.66 -3.49 -0.39
N LEU A 131 5.27 -3.42 -1.57
CA LEU A 131 5.08 -4.38 -2.64
C LEU A 131 6.39 -5.15 -2.81
N SER A 132 6.45 -6.34 -2.20
CA SER A 132 7.56 -7.28 -2.36
C SER A 132 7.19 -8.23 -3.47
N VAL A 133 7.94 -8.21 -4.57
CA VAL A 133 7.78 -9.17 -5.67
C VAL A 133 9.17 -9.63 -6.11
N PRO A 134 9.31 -10.87 -6.59
CA PRO A 134 10.53 -11.34 -7.24
C PRO A 134 10.92 -10.46 -8.44
N ASP A 135 12.17 -10.56 -8.88
CA ASP A 135 12.69 -9.74 -9.97
C ASP A 135 11.96 -10.02 -11.29
N GLU A 136 11.55 -11.26 -11.49
CA GLU A 136 10.79 -11.76 -12.64
C GLU A 136 9.41 -11.09 -12.73
N ALA A 137 8.85 -10.69 -11.58
CA ALA A 137 7.57 -9.99 -11.46
C ALA A 137 7.74 -8.48 -11.27
N ALA A 138 8.90 -7.89 -11.52
CA ALA A 138 9.16 -6.48 -11.20
C ALA A 138 8.17 -5.49 -11.88
N THR A 139 7.68 -5.82 -13.08
CA THR A 139 6.67 -5.03 -13.80
C THR A 139 5.32 -4.99 -13.09
N LEU A 140 5.05 -5.96 -12.21
CA LEU A 140 3.82 -6.03 -11.45
C LEU A 140 3.73 -4.94 -10.39
N ARG A 141 4.85 -4.45 -9.83
CA ARG A 141 4.84 -3.41 -8.78
C ARG A 141 4.05 -2.15 -9.17
N PRO A 142 4.34 -1.47 -10.30
CA PRO A 142 3.55 -0.32 -10.71
C PRO A 142 2.10 -0.68 -11.05
N LEU A 143 1.84 -1.87 -11.61
CA LEU A 143 0.47 -2.30 -11.93
C LEU A 143 -0.37 -2.52 -10.66
N LEU A 144 0.17 -3.21 -9.66
CA LEU A 144 -0.49 -3.42 -8.38
C LEU A 144 -0.73 -2.10 -7.65
N ALA A 145 0.27 -1.20 -7.65
CA ALA A 145 0.12 0.12 -7.04
C ALA A 145 -0.99 0.94 -7.70
N ALA A 146 -1.05 0.93 -9.03
CA ALA A 146 -2.11 1.60 -9.80
C ALA A 146 -3.49 1.01 -9.47
N GLN A 147 -3.63 -0.32 -9.50
CA GLN A 147 -4.91 -0.99 -9.24
C GLN A 147 -5.40 -0.78 -7.80
N ILE A 148 -4.51 -0.80 -6.81
CA ILE A 148 -4.85 -0.47 -5.42
C ILE A 148 -5.27 1.00 -5.34
N SER A 149 -4.45 1.93 -5.85
CA SER A 149 -4.73 3.37 -5.77
C SER A 149 -6.05 3.76 -6.44
N ALA A 150 -6.41 3.14 -7.56
CA ALA A 150 -7.68 3.36 -8.25
C ALA A 150 -8.91 3.03 -7.38
N ARG A 151 -8.76 2.06 -6.47
CA ARG A 151 -9.82 1.59 -5.57
C ARG A 151 -9.81 2.26 -4.20
N MET A 152 -8.78 3.06 -3.91
CA MET A 152 -8.71 3.82 -2.68
C MET A 152 -9.45 5.17 -2.82
N PRO A 153 -9.89 5.79 -1.72
CA PRO A 153 -10.46 7.13 -1.74
C PRO A 153 -9.51 8.20 -2.28
N GLU A 154 -10.06 9.35 -2.70
CA GLU A 154 -9.29 10.48 -3.27
C GLU A 154 -8.24 11.04 -2.32
N TRP A 155 -8.47 10.92 -1.01
CA TRP A 155 -7.54 11.35 0.02
C TRP A 155 -6.35 10.40 0.24
N PHE A 156 -6.21 9.32 -0.56
CA PHE A 156 -5.13 8.33 -0.44
C PHE A 156 -4.19 8.33 -1.64
N PHE A 157 -2.89 8.32 -1.34
CA PHE A 157 -1.84 8.36 -2.34
C PHE A 157 -0.79 7.27 -2.05
N ALA A 158 -0.37 6.56 -3.10
CA ALA A 158 0.69 5.55 -3.01
C ALA A 158 1.95 6.06 -3.71
N TYR A 159 3.06 6.16 -2.98
CA TYR A 159 4.38 6.48 -3.53
C TYR A 159 5.20 5.21 -3.75
N LEU A 160 5.63 4.99 -4.99
CA LEU A 160 6.64 4.01 -5.34
C LEU A 160 8.02 4.65 -5.41
N ALA A 161 8.94 4.14 -4.59
CA ALA A 161 10.34 4.54 -4.64
C ALA A 161 10.97 4.08 -5.96
N PRO A 162 11.92 4.86 -6.52
CA PRO A 162 12.54 4.55 -7.79
C PRO A 162 13.38 3.28 -7.70
N SER A 163 13.39 2.50 -8.77
CA SER A 163 14.27 1.34 -8.90
C SER A 163 15.33 1.55 -9.95
N ARG A 164 16.60 1.58 -9.53
CA ARG A 164 17.73 1.60 -10.47
C ARG A 164 17.87 0.26 -11.21
N LYS A 165 17.52 -0.83 -10.54
CA LYS A 165 17.62 -2.19 -11.09
C LYS A 165 16.63 -2.41 -12.23
N HIS A 166 15.40 -1.94 -12.05
CA HIS A 166 14.31 -2.12 -13.02
C HIS A 166 14.03 -0.85 -13.84
N GLY A 167 14.89 0.16 -13.76
CA GLY A 167 14.75 1.42 -14.50
C GLY A 167 13.46 2.20 -14.20
N THR A 168 12.83 1.96 -13.04
CA THR A 168 11.53 2.54 -12.70
C THR A 168 11.70 3.90 -12.03
N PRO A 169 11.11 4.99 -12.55
CA PRO A 169 11.18 6.31 -11.94
C PRO A 169 10.36 6.40 -10.63
N PRO A 170 10.57 7.44 -9.80
CA PRO A 170 9.69 7.69 -8.66
C PRO A 170 8.29 8.09 -9.17
N MET A 171 7.26 7.51 -8.57
CA MET A 171 5.86 7.74 -8.96
C MET A 171 4.98 7.89 -7.74
N VAL A 172 4.02 8.82 -7.77
CA VAL A 172 2.84 8.79 -6.90
C VAL A 172 1.67 8.32 -7.73
N PHE A 173 0.87 7.42 -7.20
CA PHE A 173 -0.39 7.02 -7.79
C PHE A 173 -1.53 7.73 -7.07
N GLU A 174 -2.35 8.40 -7.86
CA GLU A 174 -3.61 9.02 -7.47
C GLU A 174 -4.68 8.45 -8.39
N LYS A 175 -5.70 7.80 -7.82
CA LYS A 175 -6.77 7.13 -8.58
C LYS A 175 -6.27 6.20 -9.70
N GLY A 176 -5.13 5.56 -9.45
CA GLY A 176 -4.50 4.63 -10.38
C GLY A 176 -3.68 5.28 -11.49
N GLU A 177 -3.67 6.61 -11.59
CA GLU A 177 -2.84 7.33 -12.55
C GLU A 177 -1.44 7.59 -11.96
N PRO A 178 -0.36 7.20 -12.66
CA PRO A 178 0.99 7.51 -12.23
C PRO A 178 1.31 8.99 -12.47
N GLN A 179 1.43 9.74 -11.39
CA GLN A 179 1.99 11.08 -11.36
C GLN A 179 3.52 10.96 -11.24
N LEU A 180 4.22 11.25 -12.34
CA LEU A 180 5.69 11.20 -12.40
C LEU A 180 6.29 12.45 -11.74
N PHE A 181 7.23 12.23 -10.82
CA PHE A 181 8.06 13.33 -10.31
C PHE A 181 9.27 13.51 -11.20
N ILE A 182 9.29 14.57 -12.00
CA ILE A 182 10.54 15.08 -12.57
C ILE A 182 11.26 15.84 -11.47
N VAL A 183 12.11 15.15 -10.70
CA VAL A 183 13.05 15.86 -9.83
C VAL A 183 14.17 16.39 -10.71
N LYS A 184 14.07 17.66 -11.14
CA LYS A 184 15.18 18.41 -11.76
C LYS A 184 16.11 18.96 -10.66
N LYS A 185 17.41 19.05 -10.86
CA LYS A 185 18.19 19.03 -12.12
C LYS A 185 19.17 17.86 -12.20
#